data_AF-A0A6I2U873-F1
#
_entry.id   AF-A0A6I2U873-F1
#
_cell.length_a   1.000
_cell.length_b   1.000
_cell.length_c   1.000
_cell.angle_alpha   90.00
_cell.angle_beta   90.00
_cell.angle_gamma   90.00
#
_symmetry.space_group_name_H-M   'P 1'
#
loop_
_entity.id
_entity.type
_entity.pdbx_description
1 polymer ?
#
loop_
_entity_poly.entity_id
_entity_poly.type
_entity_poly.pdbx_seq_one_letter_code
_entity_poly.pdbx_strand_id
1 'polypeptide(L)'
;MVDIMAGKLTSDMLKDLTVTNVMEMVVDEQFPIVMQKFPGACCCTQCLSDIKALALNNLKPHYVSSDRGNLFERINTSDMMVKVDVLRAMTEAAEKVTRNPRHE
;
A
#
# COMPACT_ATOMS: atom_id res chain seq x y z
N MET A 1 -33.79 -29.12 9.17
CA MET A 1 -32.62 -29.91 8.74
C MET A 1 -31.78 -29.04 7.83
N VAL A 2 -30.92 -28.23 8.43
CA VAL A 2 -29.71 -27.70 7.78
C VAL A 2 -28.66 -27.84 8.87
N ASP A 3 -28.02 -29.01 8.94
CA ASP A 3 -26.82 -29.20 9.73
C ASP A 3 -25.72 -28.40 9.05
N ILE A 4 -25.63 -27.11 9.41
CA ILE A 4 -24.44 -26.32 9.14
C ILE A 4 -23.37 -26.92 10.03
N MET A 5 -22.58 -27.82 9.44
CA MET A 5 -21.40 -28.38 10.07
C MET A 5 -20.59 -27.24 10.70
N ALA A 6 -20.54 -27.23 12.03
CA ALA A 6 -19.56 -26.48 12.79
C ALA A 6 -18.17 -27.12 12.55
N GLY A 7 -17.69 -27.03 11.31
CA GLY A 7 -16.31 -27.31 10.97
C GLY A 7 -15.46 -26.25 11.66
N LYS A 8 -14.67 -26.67 12.65
CA LYS A 8 -13.77 -25.78 13.39
C LYS A 8 -12.89 -25.04 12.37
N LEU A 9 -12.94 -23.71 12.35
CA LEU A 9 -11.98 -22.87 11.63
C LEU A 9 -10.58 -23.22 12.16
N THR A 10 -9.73 -23.85 11.35
CA THR A 10 -8.38 -24.25 11.77
C THR A 10 -7.34 -23.25 11.27
N SER A 11 -6.22 -23.14 12.00
CA SER A 11 -5.08 -22.32 11.56
C SER A 11 -4.54 -22.74 10.18
N ASP A 12 -4.72 -24.01 9.79
CA ASP A 12 -4.27 -24.51 8.48
C ASP A 12 -5.16 -24.00 7.35
N MET A 13 -6.48 -23.90 7.56
CA MET A 13 -7.40 -23.33 6.55
C MET A 13 -7.18 -21.82 6.33
N LEU A 14 -6.60 -21.12 7.31
CA LEU A 14 -6.30 -19.69 7.20
C LEU A 14 -4.99 -19.41 6.43
N LYS A 15 -4.11 -20.40 6.26
CA LYS A 15 -2.80 -20.22 5.59
C LYS A 15 -2.95 -19.86 4.12
N ASP A 16 -4.03 -20.30 3.48
CA ASP A 16 -4.29 -20.08 2.06
C ASP A 16 -5.12 -18.81 1.79
N LEU A 17 -5.52 -18.08 2.84
CA LEU A 17 -6.27 -16.82 2.72
C LEU A 17 -5.32 -15.63 2.54
N THR A 18 -5.41 -14.97 1.38
CA THR A 18 -4.64 -13.76 1.11
C THR A 18 -5.56 -12.54 1.03
N VAL A 19 -5.35 -11.59 1.95
CA VAL A 19 -6.00 -10.27 1.92
C VAL A 19 -4.93 -9.24 1.61
N THR A 20 -5.14 -8.42 0.58
CA THR A 20 -4.15 -7.45 0.10
C THR A 20 -4.74 -6.04 0.12
N ASN A 21 -3.98 -5.07 0.63
CA ASN A 21 -4.30 -3.65 0.48
C ASN A 21 -3.87 -3.17 -0.91
N VAL A 22 -4.84 -2.83 -1.74
CA VAL A 22 -4.63 -2.26 -3.08
C VAL A 22 -3.75 -1.03 -3.04
N MET A 23 -3.89 -0.20 -2.01
CA MET A 23 -3.15 1.07 -1.90
C MET A 23 -1.64 0.85 -1.82
N GLU A 24 -1.18 -0.27 -1.22
CA GLU A 24 0.25 -0.62 -1.18
C GLU A 24 0.81 -0.83 -2.58
N MET A 25 0.05 -1.49 -3.46
CA MET A 25 0.47 -1.77 -4.83
C MET A 25 0.57 -0.48 -5.66
N VAL A 26 -0.39 0.43 -5.49
CA VAL A 26 -0.37 1.73 -6.17
C VAL A 26 0.77 2.61 -5.64
N VAL A 27 0.99 2.63 -4.32
CA VAL A 27 2.13 3.34 -3.73
C VAL A 27 3.44 2.81 -4.29
N ASP A 28 3.61 1.49 -4.38
CA ASP A 28 4.81 0.87 -4.94
C ASP A 28 5.05 1.26 -6.41
N GLU A 29 3.99 1.29 -7.22
CA GLU A 29 4.04 1.70 -8.63
C GLU A 29 4.44 3.19 -8.78
N GLN A 30 3.88 4.06 -7.95
CA GLN A 30 4.09 5.52 -8.05
C GLN A 30 5.36 5.99 -7.32
N PHE A 31 5.93 5.19 -6.42
CA PHE A 31 7.10 5.53 -5.61
C PHE A 31 8.30 6.08 -6.39
N PRO A 32 8.82 5.40 -7.43
CA PRO A 32 9.95 5.93 -8.17
C PRO A 32 9.63 7.24 -8.89
N ILE A 33 8.38 7.46 -9.30
CA ILE A 33 7.95 8.67 -10.01
C ILE A 33 7.92 9.86 -9.06
N VAL A 34 7.35 9.67 -7.86
CA VAL A 34 7.31 10.72 -6.82
C VAL A 34 8.72 11.07 -6.37
N MET A 35 9.57 10.07 -6.05
CA MET A 35 10.92 10.33 -5.55
C MET A 35 11.81 11.09 -6.54
N GLN A 36 11.61 10.96 -7.85
CA GLN A 36 12.30 11.77 -8.86
C GLN A 36 12.01 13.27 -8.74
N LYS A 37 10.89 13.66 -8.12
CA LYS A 37 10.54 15.07 -7.84
C LYS A 37 11.18 15.61 -6.56
N PHE A 38 11.80 14.75 -5.76
CA PHE A 38 12.44 15.09 -4.49
C PHE A 38 13.94 14.75 -4.51
N PRO A 39 14.76 15.44 -5.34
CA PRO A 39 16.20 15.13 -5.46
C PRO A 39 17.00 15.37 -4.16
N GLY A 40 16.45 16.12 -3.20
CA GLY A 40 17.05 16.33 -1.88
C GLY A 40 16.62 15.31 -0.81
N ALA A 41 15.72 14.37 -1.13
CA ALA A 41 15.30 13.34 -0.19
C ALA A 41 16.40 12.30 0.01
N CYS A 42 16.56 11.80 1.24
CA CYS A 42 17.44 10.68 1.50
C CYS A 42 16.85 9.37 0.97
N CYS A 43 17.70 8.54 0.36
CA CYS A 43 17.34 7.24 -0.21
C CYS A 43 17.70 6.04 0.69
N CYS A 44 18.03 6.25 1.98
CA CYS A 44 18.26 5.13 2.89
C CYS A 44 16.97 4.36 3.16
N THR A 45 17.09 3.07 3.49
CA THR A 45 15.94 2.18 3.71
C THR A 45 14.96 2.75 4.74
N GLN A 46 15.46 3.34 5.83
CA GLN A 46 14.62 3.94 6.87
C GLN A 46 13.79 5.11 6.34
N CYS A 47 14.40 6.07 5.63
CA CYS A 47 13.65 7.20 5.06
C CYS A 47 12.62 6.73 4.02
N LEU A 48 12.97 5.77 3.16
CA LEU A 48 12.04 5.26 2.16
C LEU A 48 10.86 4.52 2.82
N SER A 49 11.13 3.73 3.86
CA SER A 49 10.10 3.06 4.66
C SER A 49 9.21 4.05 5.41
N ASP A 50 9.79 5.09 6.00
CA ASP A 50 9.04 6.15 6.69
C ASP A 50 8.10 6.89 5.73
N ILE A 51 8.56 7.21 4.51
CA ILE A 51 7.73 7.84 3.47
C ILE A 51 6.56 6.92 3.10
N LYS A 52 6.82 5.64 2.82
CA LYS A 52 5.75 4.67 2.50
C LYS A 52 4.74 4.54 3.65
N ALA A 53 5.22 4.37 4.88
CA ALA A 53 4.37 4.19 6.05
C ALA A 53 3.50 5.43 6.29
N LEU A 54 4.09 6.63 6.22
CA LEU A 54 3.35 7.89 6.35
C LEU A 54 2.31 8.07 5.25
N ALA A 55 2.64 7.75 3.99
CA ALA A 55 1.69 7.83 2.89
C ALA A 55 0.50 6.87 3.11
N LEU A 56 0.78 5.59 3.38
CA LEU A 56 -0.25 4.56 3.57
C LEU A 56 -1.15 4.83 4.78
N ASN A 57 -0.60 5.34 5.88
CA ASN A 57 -1.39 5.73 7.06
C ASN A 57 -2.34 6.90 6.82
N ASN A 58 -2.11 7.70 5.77
CA ASN A 58 -2.96 8.83 5.37
C ASN A 58 -3.91 8.49 4.21
N LEU A 59 -3.91 7.24 3.74
CA LEU A 59 -4.82 6.76 2.71
C LEU A 59 -5.93 5.92 3.34
N LYS A 60 -7.14 6.00 2.78
CA LYS A 60 -8.20 5.06 3.14
C LYS A 60 -7.78 3.67 2.66
N PRO A 61 -7.62 2.66 3.54
CA PRO A 61 -7.21 1.33 3.11
C PRO A 61 -8.27 0.70 2.21
N HIS A 62 -7.83 -0.03 1.19
CA HIS A 62 -8.71 -0.73 0.27
C HIS A 62 -8.28 -2.20 0.15
N TYR A 63 -8.84 -3.03 1.03
CA TYR A 63 -8.51 -4.45 1.10
C TYR A 63 -9.40 -5.29 0.19
N VAL A 64 -8.79 -6.28 -0.47
CA VAL A 64 -9.49 -7.29 -1.25
C VAL A 64 -8.97 -8.69 -0.95
N SER A 65 -9.83 -9.69 -1.17
CA SER A 65 -9.45 -11.11 -1.23
C SER A 65 -9.16 -11.48 -2.68
N SER A 66 -7.89 -11.45 -3.07
CA SER A 66 -7.45 -11.93 -4.39
C SER A 66 -5.95 -12.18 -4.40
N ASP A 67 -5.55 -13.08 -5.28
CA ASP A 67 -4.22 -13.19 -5.88
C ASP A 67 -3.77 -11.85 -6.51
N ARG A 68 -2.55 -11.42 -6.18
CA ARG A 68 -2.01 -10.08 -6.51
C ARG A 68 -2.04 -9.75 -8.02
N GLY A 69 -1.95 -10.76 -8.90
CA GLY A 69 -1.99 -10.58 -10.35
C GLY A 69 -3.33 -10.06 -10.87
N ASN A 70 -4.42 -10.73 -10.50
CA ASN A 70 -5.79 -10.31 -10.84
C ASN A 70 -6.11 -8.91 -10.28
N LEU A 71 -5.51 -8.57 -9.14
CA LEU A 71 -5.70 -7.28 -8.50
C LEU A 71 -4.99 -6.15 -9.24
N PHE A 72 -3.74 -6.36 -9.69
CA PHE A 72 -2.99 -5.35 -10.42
C PHE A 72 -3.65 -4.99 -11.76
N GLU A 73 -4.17 -5.98 -12.49
CA GLU A 73 -4.95 -5.73 -13.71
C GLU A 73 -6.19 -4.87 -13.44
N ARG A 74 -6.91 -5.15 -12.36
CA ARG A 74 -8.09 -4.37 -11.93
C ARG A 74 -7.71 -2.95 -11.53
N ILE A 75 -6.61 -2.77 -10.78
CA ILE A 75 -6.11 -1.45 -10.38
C ILE A 75 -5.68 -0.64 -11.60
N ASN A 76 -4.94 -1.24 -12.53
CA ASN A 76 -4.51 -0.56 -13.75
C ASN A 76 -5.67 -0.13 -14.63
N THR A 77 -6.79 -0.87 -14.58
CA THR A 77 -8.03 -0.49 -15.25
C THR A 77 -8.91 0.46 -14.44
N SER A 78 -8.61 0.72 -13.16
CA SER A 78 -9.50 1.43 -12.23
C SER A 78 -8.94 2.75 -11.69
N ASP A 79 -9.78 3.77 -11.88
CA ASP A 79 -9.94 5.01 -11.13
C ASP A 79 -8.75 5.98 -11.02
N MET A 80 -8.81 7.05 -11.83
CA MET A 80 -7.92 8.21 -11.77
C MET A 80 -7.86 8.82 -10.36
N MET A 81 -8.94 8.76 -9.57
CA MET A 81 -9.01 9.34 -8.23
C MET A 81 -8.05 8.63 -7.25
N VAL A 82 -7.92 7.30 -7.34
CA VAL A 82 -6.99 6.52 -6.51
C VAL A 82 -5.55 6.98 -6.72
N LYS A 83 -5.15 7.19 -7.98
CA LYS A 83 -3.80 7.68 -8.31
C LYS A 83 -3.57 9.09 -7.78
N VAL A 84 -4.55 9.98 -7.90
CA VAL A 84 -4.46 11.35 -7.38
C VAL A 84 -4.28 11.35 -5.85
N ASP A 85 -5.08 10.58 -5.11
CA ASP A 85 -4.97 10.49 -3.66
C ASP A 85 -3.62 9.91 -3.20
N VAL A 86 -3.13 8.87 -3.89
CA VAL A 86 -1.81 8.29 -3.63
C VAL A 86 -0.70 9.30 -3.87
N LEU A 87 -0.71 9.98 -5.02
CA LEU A 87 0.30 10.99 -5.34
C LEU A 87 0.33 12.12 -4.31
N ARG A 88 -0.85 12.61 -3.88
CA ARG A 88 -0.95 13.62 -2.83
C ARG A 88 -0.33 13.12 -1.51
N ALA A 89 -0.77 11.96 -1.02
CA ALA A 89 -0.29 11.41 0.25
C ALA A 89 1.22 11.12 0.24
N MET A 90 1.75 10.62 -0.88
CA MET A 90 3.18 10.38 -1.05
C MET A 90 4.01 11.65 -1.11
N THR A 91 3.49 12.69 -1.77
CA THR A 91 4.14 14.00 -1.85
C THR A 91 4.25 14.62 -0.45
N GLU A 92 3.14 14.65 0.31
CA GLU A 92 3.11 15.15 1.69
C GLU A 92 4.05 14.37 2.61
N ALA A 93 4.10 13.03 2.47
CA ALA A 93 4.99 12.18 3.23
C ALA A 93 6.47 12.44 2.89
N ALA A 94 6.80 12.52 1.60
CA ALA A 94 8.16 12.80 1.12
C ALA A 94 8.66 14.16 1.61
N GLU A 95 7.84 15.21 1.54
CA GLU A 95 8.16 16.53 2.08
C GLU A 95 8.42 16.50 3.60
N LYS A 96 7.62 15.75 4.34
CA LYS A 96 7.73 15.66 5.80
C LYS A 96 9.02 14.94 6.22
N VAL A 97 9.31 13.81 5.60
CA VAL A 97 10.52 13.01 5.91
C VAL A 97 11.77 13.74 5.43
N THR A 98 11.73 14.38 4.26
CA THR A 98 12.88 15.15 3.74
C THR A 98 13.24 16.33 4.65
N ARG A 99 12.25 17.02 5.21
CA ARG A 99 12.49 18.15 6.13
C ARG A 99 12.97 17.74 7.51
N ASN A 100 12.60 16.55 7.98
CA ASN A 100 12.96 16.06 9.31
C ASN A 100 13.22 14.55 9.27
N PRO A 101 14.35 14.12 8.68
CA PRO A 101 14.67 12.71 8.57
C PRO A 101 15.02 12.14 9.94
N ARG A 102 14.59 10.90 10.20
CA ARG A 102 14.84 10.19 11.48
C ARG A 102 15.95 9.15 11.39
N HIS A 103 16.59 9.04 10.22
CA HIS A 103 17.70 8.13 10.00
C HIS A 103 18.92 8.51 10.85
N GLU A 104 19.81 7.55 11.05
CA GLU A 104 21.13 7.75 11.68
C GLU A 104 22.21 7.95 10.61
#